data_AF-A0A927SRK6-F1
#
_entry.id   AF-A0A927SRK6-F1
#
_cell.length_a   1.000
_cell.length_b   1.000
_cell.length_c   1.000
_cell.angle_alpha   90.00
_cell.angle_beta   90.00
_cell.angle_gamma   90.00
#
_symmetry.space_group_name_H-M   'P 1'
#
loop_
_entity.id
_entity.type
_entity.pdbx_description
1 polymer ?
#
loop_
_entity_poly.entity_id
_entity_poly.type
_entity_poly.pdbx_seq_one_letter_code
_entity_poly.pdbx_strand_id
1 'polypeptide(L)'
;MNVRRNARKAASFKLLALMTVLMLLATCTAVAEETFTYQGTTLTLDPAEDKLSIRLTPQLLGLWETYYYTPDDAAQKELRTLLDELKLLNYTIDEKFWEEHPEAGYTIVDASNHTEWMMLGGDHLLYTCFETGEDFAFMHRRYAKCEDLVVYLQPMLDTLLQYASFDVSSLTGLTAATVTMADGRTETVTDAAVLAQIEQWFSGAVYMRAPSCPNGDGMLTLTNGEGATFELMLAMDECPYFSIDGIYYDYTPAEIRKEQNPGDVYPNSFFFDCFPGIEFKPIDLHP
;
A
#
# COMPACT_ATOMS: atom_id res chain seq x y z
N MET A 1 -3.42 -71.36 19.69
CA MET A 1 -3.48 -70.19 20.60
C MET A 1 -2.72 -68.94 20.11
N ASN A 2 -2.10 -68.92 18.92
CA ASN A 2 -1.27 -67.78 18.45
C ASN A 2 -1.90 -66.86 17.39
N VAL A 3 -3.04 -67.20 16.79
CA VAL A 3 -3.62 -66.39 15.69
C VAL A 3 -4.47 -65.21 16.21
N ARG A 4 -5.14 -65.35 17.36
CA ARG A 4 -6.00 -64.29 17.94
C ARG A 4 -5.23 -63.14 18.59
N ARG A 5 -3.93 -63.33 18.91
CA ARG A 5 -3.09 -62.30 19.55
C ARG A 5 -2.54 -61.29 18.54
N ASN A 6 -2.32 -61.70 17.28
CA ASN A 6 -1.81 -60.82 16.21
C ASN A 6 -2.89 -59.91 15.62
N ALA A 7 -4.15 -60.38 15.51
CA ALA A 7 -5.26 -59.56 15.02
C ALA A 7 -5.60 -58.39 15.97
N ARG A 8 -5.51 -58.59 17.30
CA ARG A 8 -5.72 -57.52 18.28
C ARG A 8 -4.63 -56.45 18.27
N LYS A 9 -3.37 -56.83 18.00
CA LYS A 9 -2.24 -55.88 17.87
C LYS A 9 -2.32 -55.07 16.57
N ALA A 10 -2.74 -55.68 15.47
CA ALA A 10 -2.92 -54.97 14.19
C ALA A 10 -4.10 -53.99 14.22
N ALA A 11 -5.20 -54.32 14.91
CA ALA A 11 -6.34 -53.42 15.08
C ALA A 11 -6.04 -52.23 16.01
N SER A 12 -5.25 -52.45 17.07
CA SER A 12 -4.84 -51.36 17.98
C SER A 12 -3.76 -50.45 17.37
N PHE A 13 -2.89 -50.96 16.50
CA PHE A 13 -1.98 -50.12 15.72
C PHE A 13 -2.71 -49.26 14.67
N LYS A 14 -3.75 -49.79 14.02
CA LYS A 14 -4.57 -49.01 13.08
C LYS A 14 -5.39 -47.92 13.78
N LEU A 15 -5.91 -48.18 14.99
CA LEU A 15 -6.63 -47.17 15.77
C LEU A 15 -5.70 -46.07 16.30
N LEU A 16 -4.49 -46.44 16.73
CA LEU A 16 -3.49 -45.48 17.21
C LEU A 16 -2.92 -44.63 16.07
N ALA A 17 -2.66 -45.22 14.90
CA ALA A 17 -2.25 -44.48 13.71
C ALA A 17 -3.35 -43.56 13.17
N LEU A 18 -4.63 -43.98 13.22
CA LEU A 18 -5.76 -43.11 12.84
C LEU A 18 -5.97 -41.96 13.82
N MET A 19 -5.75 -42.17 15.14
CA MET A 19 -5.79 -41.07 16.12
C MET A 19 -4.56 -40.14 16.04
N THR A 20 -3.41 -40.65 15.59
CA THR A 20 -2.21 -39.81 15.40
C THR A 20 -2.36 -38.97 14.12
N VAL A 21 -2.97 -39.52 13.05
CA VAL A 21 -3.33 -38.76 11.84
C VAL A 21 -4.48 -37.77 12.11
N LEU A 22 -5.47 -38.10 12.94
CA LEU A 22 -6.50 -37.13 13.37
C LEU A 22 -5.96 -36.04 14.31
N MET A 23 -4.95 -36.33 15.15
CA MET A 23 -4.30 -35.31 15.98
C MET A 23 -3.30 -34.45 15.18
N LEU A 24 -2.72 -34.96 14.09
CA LEU A 24 -1.93 -34.17 13.14
C LEU A 24 -2.80 -33.34 12.16
N LEU A 25 -4.07 -33.68 12.00
CA LEU A 25 -5.07 -32.90 11.23
C LEU A 25 -5.82 -31.87 12.08
N ALA A 26 -5.58 -31.80 13.39
CA ALA A 26 -6.27 -30.92 14.33
C ALA A 26 -5.39 -29.81 14.92
N THR A 27 -4.19 -29.62 14.38
CA THR A 27 -3.45 -28.36 14.52
C THR A 27 -3.31 -27.72 13.15
N CYS A 28 -4.44 -27.51 12.47
CA CYS A 28 -4.60 -26.27 11.73
C CYS A 28 -4.64 -25.20 12.83
N THR A 29 -3.48 -24.75 13.29
CA THR A 29 -3.40 -23.44 13.90
C THR A 29 -3.87 -22.52 12.78
N ALA A 30 -5.14 -22.12 12.82
CA ALA A 30 -5.55 -20.90 12.16
C ALA A 30 -4.47 -19.90 12.57
N VAL A 31 -3.61 -19.54 11.62
CA VAL A 31 -2.74 -18.39 11.80
C VAL A 31 -3.73 -17.29 12.13
N ALA A 32 -3.69 -16.79 13.36
CA ALA A 32 -4.60 -15.73 13.75
C ALA A 32 -4.31 -14.61 12.76
N GLU A 33 -5.29 -14.30 11.92
CA GLU A 33 -5.18 -13.24 10.93
C GLU A 33 -4.79 -11.97 11.70
N GLU A 34 -3.59 -11.45 11.42
CA GLU A 34 -3.11 -10.25 12.10
C GLU A 34 -4.01 -9.10 11.65
N THR A 35 -4.72 -8.52 12.61
CA THR A 35 -5.70 -7.47 12.38
C THR A 35 -5.25 -6.16 13.01
N PHE A 36 -5.49 -5.08 12.29
CA PHE A 36 -5.09 -3.72 12.66
C PHE A 36 -6.34 -2.84 12.64
N THR A 37 -6.46 -1.93 13.61
CA THR A 37 -7.54 -0.94 13.59
C THR A 37 -6.99 0.37 13.07
N TYR A 38 -7.51 0.85 11.95
CA TYR A 38 -7.18 2.14 11.35
C TYR A 38 -8.47 2.95 11.16
N GLN A 39 -8.54 4.15 11.77
CA GLN A 39 -9.73 5.01 11.73
C GLN A 39 -11.04 4.31 12.13
N GLY A 40 -10.98 3.30 13.01
CA GLY A 40 -12.13 2.50 13.43
C GLY A 40 -12.50 1.33 12.51
N THR A 41 -11.76 1.15 11.40
CA THR A 41 -11.90 0.05 10.45
C THR A 41 -10.86 -1.03 10.71
N THR A 42 -11.25 -2.30 10.60
CA THR A 42 -10.32 -3.43 10.73
C THR A 42 -9.67 -3.72 9.38
N LEU A 43 -8.34 -3.80 9.38
CA LEU A 43 -7.50 -4.15 8.25
C LEU A 43 -6.72 -5.44 8.53
N THR A 44 -6.34 -6.15 7.48
CA THR A 44 -5.56 -7.40 7.52
C THR A 44 -4.29 -7.27 6.67
N LEU A 45 -3.33 -8.18 6.86
CA LEU A 45 -2.09 -8.23 6.06
C LEU A 45 -2.24 -8.97 4.74
N ASP A 46 -3.17 -9.91 4.70
CA ASP A 46 -3.46 -10.72 3.53
C ASP A 46 -4.88 -10.42 3.04
N PRO A 47 -5.13 -10.48 1.71
CA PRO A 47 -6.49 -10.39 1.18
C PRO A 47 -7.29 -11.62 1.61
N ALA A 48 -8.59 -11.45 1.82
CA ALA A 48 -9.51 -12.55 2.05
C ALA A 48 -9.52 -13.52 0.85
N GLU A 49 -9.38 -14.82 1.11
CA GLU A 49 -9.27 -15.85 0.05
C GLU A 49 -10.56 -16.03 -0.77
N ASP A 50 -11.74 -15.78 -0.19
CA ASP A 50 -13.05 -16.04 -0.80
C ASP A 50 -13.89 -14.78 -1.05
N LYS A 51 -13.31 -13.60 -0.81
CA LYS A 51 -13.97 -12.29 -0.92
C LYS A 51 -13.11 -11.30 -1.69
N LEU A 52 -13.74 -10.25 -2.21
CA LEU A 52 -13.01 -9.09 -2.68
C LEU A 52 -12.37 -8.38 -1.48
N SER A 53 -11.12 -7.99 -1.63
CA SER A 53 -10.40 -7.14 -0.68
C SER A 53 -10.04 -5.82 -1.35
N ILE A 54 -9.93 -4.75 -0.58
CA ILE A 54 -9.40 -3.46 -1.05
C ILE A 54 -8.02 -3.29 -0.43
N ARG A 55 -7.00 -3.35 -1.29
CA ARG A 55 -5.60 -3.12 -0.97
C ARG A 55 -5.33 -1.63 -0.84
N LEU A 56 -4.69 -1.24 0.25
CA LEU A 56 -4.50 0.13 0.72
C LEU A 56 -3.10 0.31 1.30
N THR A 57 -2.60 1.55 1.28
CA THR A 57 -1.34 1.96 1.91
C THR A 57 -1.63 3.13 2.86
N PRO A 58 -2.24 2.87 4.03
CA PRO A 58 -2.54 3.87 5.04
C PRO A 58 -1.24 4.43 5.64
N GLN A 59 -1.33 5.60 6.29
CA GLN A 59 -0.19 6.27 6.91
C GLN A 59 0.16 5.61 8.25
N LEU A 60 0.67 4.38 8.18
CA LEU A 60 1.05 3.57 9.33
C LEU A 60 2.57 3.39 9.38
N LEU A 61 3.20 4.11 10.30
CA LEU A 61 4.65 4.11 10.49
C LEU A 61 5.18 2.75 10.97
N GLY A 62 6.29 2.29 10.39
CA GLY A 62 7.07 1.15 10.90
C GLY A 62 6.40 -0.21 10.75
N LEU A 63 5.38 -0.33 9.92
CA LEU A 63 4.65 -1.55 9.65
C LEU A 63 4.69 -1.90 8.16
N TRP A 64 3.89 -2.87 7.75
CA TRP A 64 3.75 -3.31 6.36
C TRP A 64 3.31 -2.17 5.44
N GLU A 65 3.78 -2.19 4.20
CA GLU A 65 3.48 -1.17 3.20
C GLU A 65 2.03 -1.20 2.73
N THR A 66 1.36 -2.31 3.00
CA THR A 66 0.09 -2.63 2.37
C THR A 66 -0.79 -3.42 3.30
N TYR A 67 -2.07 -3.06 3.30
CA TYR A 67 -3.12 -3.66 4.10
C TYR A 67 -4.35 -3.89 3.27
N TYR A 68 -5.24 -4.74 3.78
CA TYR A 68 -6.45 -5.12 3.11
C TYR A 68 -7.66 -4.81 3.98
N TYR A 69 -8.61 -4.09 3.42
CA TYR A 69 -9.96 -3.98 3.95
C TYR A 69 -10.85 -4.99 3.23
N THR A 70 -11.62 -5.79 3.97
CA THR A 70 -12.62 -6.69 3.39
C THR A 70 -14.01 -6.08 3.56
N PRO A 71 -14.66 -5.60 2.48
CA PRO A 71 -16.02 -5.06 2.54
C PRO A 71 -17.03 -6.09 3.05
N ASP A 72 -18.11 -5.60 3.66
CA ASP A 72 -19.23 -6.43 4.13
C ASP A 72 -19.99 -7.12 2.98
N ASP A 73 -20.85 -8.09 3.30
CA ASP A 73 -21.52 -8.91 2.28
C ASP A 73 -22.43 -8.10 1.33
N ALA A 74 -22.97 -6.96 1.76
CA ALA A 74 -23.76 -6.09 0.88
C ALA A 74 -22.85 -5.39 -0.13
N ALA A 75 -21.72 -4.86 0.33
CA ALA A 75 -20.71 -4.25 -0.51
C ALA A 75 -20.05 -5.25 -1.46
N GLN A 76 -19.76 -6.48 -0.99
CA GLN A 76 -19.24 -7.56 -1.84
C GLN A 76 -20.12 -7.81 -3.06
N LYS A 77 -21.45 -7.88 -2.85
CA LYS A 77 -22.40 -8.13 -3.93
C LYS A 77 -22.42 -6.99 -4.95
N GLU A 78 -22.45 -5.75 -4.47
CA GLU A 78 -22.50 -4.57 -5.34
C GLU A 78 -21.20 -4.43 -6.14
N LEU A 79 -20.04 -4.56 -5.47
CA LEU A 79 -18.73 -4.50 -6.13
C LEU A 79 -18.59 -5.57 -7.21
N ARG A 80 -18.98 -6.82 -6.95
CA ARG A 80 -18.95 -7.87 -7.97
C ARG A 80 -19.83 -7.53 -9.17
N THR A 81 -21.03 -6.99 -8.94
CA THR A 81 -21.93 -6.57 -10.02
C THR A 81 -21.28 -5.48 -10.88
N LEU A 82 -20.72 -4.44 -10.26
CA LEU A 82 -20.05 -3.35 -10.95
C LEU A 82 -18.81 -3.82 -11.73
N LEU A 83 -18.02 -4.73 -11.16
CA LEU A 83 -16.84 -5.30 -11.81
C LEU A 83 -17.20 -6.20 -13.00
N ASP A 84 -18.27 -6.99 -12.89
CA ASP A 84 -18.75 -7.88 -13.98
C ASP A 84 -19.29 -7.08 -15.18
N GLU A 85 -19.80 -5.88 -14.95
CA GLU A 85 -20.33 -4.99 -16.00
C GLU A 85 -19.24 -4.19 -16.73
N LEU A 86 -17.98 -4.23 -16.25
CA LEU A 86 -16.87 -3.50 -16.84
C LEU A 86 -16.58 -3.94 -18.27
N LYS A 87 -16.46 -2.96 -19.16
CA LYS A 87 -15.98 -3.17 -20.53
C LYS A 87 -14.47 -3.07 -20.59
N LEU A 88 -13.80 -4.22 -20.45
CA LEU A 88 -12.35 -4.34 -20.51
C LEU A 88 -11.83 -4.17 -21.95
N LEU A 89 -10.92 -3.22 -22.14
CA LEU A 89 -10.28 -2.90 -23.41
C LEU A 89 -8.82 -3.32 -23.40
N ASN A 90 -8.30 -3.71 -24.56
CA ASN A 90 -6.85 -3.84 -24.73
C ASN A 90 -6.22 -2.45 -24.74
N TYR A 91 -5.11 -2.29 -24.03
CA TYR A 91 -4.39 -1.03 -23.95
C TYR A 91 -2.89 -1.30 -23.87
N THR A 92 -2.08 -0.45 -24.49
CA THR A 92 -0.61 -0.52 -24.38
C THR A 92 -0.17 0.24 -23.14
N ILE A 93 0.46 -0.45 -22.20
CA ILE A 93 0.95 0.15 -20.97
C ILE A 93 2.42 0.55 -21.17
N ASP A 94 2.64 1.81 -21.52
CA ASP A 94 3.97 2.44 -21.64
C ASP A 94 4.12 3.58 -20.62
N GLU A 95 5.21 4.35 -20.69
CA GLU A 95 5.44 5.48 -19.78
C GLU A 95 4.34 6.54 -19.88
N LYS A 96 3.90 6.83 -21.12
CA LYS A 96 2.85 7.81 -21.39
C LYS A 96 1.52 7.41 -20.73
N PHE A 97 1.19 6.12 -20.69
CA PHE A 97 0.00 5.64 -19.98
C PHE A 97 -0.01 6.11 -18.52
N TRP A 98 1.12 5.97 -17.81
CA TRP A 98 1.23 6.33 -16.39
C TRP A 98 1.22 7.84 -16.14
N GLU A 99 1.68 8.64 -17.10
CA GLU A 99 1.56 10.10 -17.05
C GLU A 99 0.10 10.56 -17.19
N GLU A 100 -0.67 9.91 -18.07
CA GLU A 100 -2.07 10.26 -18.33
C GLU A 100 -3.05 9.67 -17.30
N HIS A 101 -2.65 8.59 -16.61
CA HIS A 101 -3.49 7.85 -15.66
C HIS A 101 -2.72 7.57 -14.37
N PRO A 102 -2.51 8.59 -13.50
CA PRO A 102 -1.84 8.40 -12.23
C PRO A 102 -2.60 7.40 -11.35
N GLU A 103 -1.92 6.72 -10.42
CA GLU A 103 -2.57 5.81 -9.49
C GLU A 103 -3.51 6.55 -8.53
N ALA A 104 -4.65 5.95 -8.18
CA ALA A 104 -5.58 6.49 -7.18
C ALA A 104 -5.26 6.01 -5.75
N GLY A 105 -4.22 5.18 -5.59
CA GLY A 105 -3.72 4.75 -4.27
C GLY A 105 -4.37 3.49 -3.67
N TYR A 106 -5.33 2.88 -4.36
CA TYR A 106 -5.97 1.64 -3.90
C TYR A 106 -6.26 0.66 -5.04
N THR A 107 -6.36 -0.62 -4.70
CA THR A 107 -6.60 -1.71 -5.66
C THR A 107 -7.64 -2.68 -5.11
N ILE A 108 -8.63 -3.07 -5.92
CA ILE A 108 -9.53 -4.18 -5.56
C ILE A 108 -8.84 -5.48 -5.93
N VAL A 109 -8.86 -6.47 -5.05
CA VAL A 109 -8.16 -7.75 -5.18
C VAL A 109 -9.16 -8.89 -5.00
N ASP A 110 -9.18 -9.82 -5.95
CA ASP A 110 -9.83 -11.12 -5.81
C ASP A 110 -8.73 -12.20 -5.82
N ALA A 111 -8.34 -12.64 -4.62
CA ALA A 111 -7.28 -13.62 -4.44
C ALA A 111 -7.64 -14.98 -5.04
N SER A 112 -8.93 -15.36 -4.99
CA SER A 112 -9.43 -16.64 -5.53
C SER A 112 -9.26 -16.74 -7.04
N ASN A 113 -9.41 -15.63 -7.74
CA ASN A 113 -9.35 -15.56 -9.19
C ASN A 113 -8.00 -15.04 -9.70
N HIS A 114 -7.06 -14.68 -8.80
CA HIS A 114 -5.79 -14.05 -9.13
C HIS A 114 -5.97 -12.79 -9.98
N THR A 115 -6.95 -11.97 -9.64
CA THR A 115 -7.28 -10.73 -10.37
C THR A 115 -7.22 -9.51 -9.50
N GLU A 116 -6.76 -8.40 -10.09
CA GLU A 116 -6.67 -7.09 -9.47
C GLU A 116 -7.28 -6.02 -10.37
N TRP A 117 -7.92 -5.02 -9.77
CA TRP A 117 -8.39 -3.80 -10.43
C TRP A 117 -7.75 -2.60 -9.72
N MET A 118 -6.60 -2.17 -10.25
CA MET A 118 -5.89 -0.99 -9.75
C MET A 118 -6.63 0.25 -10.21
N MET A 119 -7.07 1.06 -9.26
CA MET A 119 -7.79 2.30 -9.57
C MET A 119 -6.79 3.37 -9.99
N LEU A 120 -7.15 4.11 -11.02
CA LEU A 120 -6.37 5.20 -11.59
C LEU A 120 -7.15 6.51 -11.41
N GLY A 121 -6.47 7.64 -11.55
CA GLY A 121 -7.04 8.97 -11.41
C GLY A 121 -8.27 9.15 -12.30
N GLY A 122 -9.29 9.77 -11.71
CA GLY A 122 -10.59 9.95 -12.35
C GLY A 122 -11.45 8.69 -12.30
N ASP A 123 -11.98 8.29 -13.46
CA ASP A 123 -12.95 7.20 -13.62
C ASP A 123 -12.36 5.99 -14.34
N HIS A 124 -11.10 5.64 -14.05
CA HIS A 124 -10.38 4.61 -14.80
C HIS A 124 -9.75 3.54 -13.90
N LEU A 125 -9.52 2.36 -14.47
CA LEU A 125 -8.80 1.28 -13.80
C LEU A 125 -7.94 0.46 -14.77
N LEU A 126 -6.90 -0.14 -14.20
CA LEU A 126 -6.09 -1.17 -14.81
C LEU A 126 -6.45 -2.53 -14.21
N TYR A 127 -7.10 -3.37 -15.01
CA TYR A 127 -7.34 -4.77 -14.67
C TYR A 127 -6.09 -5.60 -14.96
N THR A 128 -5.71 -6.45 -13.99
CA THR A 128 -4.63 -7.41 -14.12
C THR A 128 -5.12 -8.80 -13.73
N CYS A 129 -4.87 -9.80 -14.56
CA CYS A 129 -5.06 -11.22 -14.22
C CYS A 129 -3.70 -11.93 -14.26
N PHE A 130 -3.38 -12.64 -13.20
CA PHE A 130 -2.17 -13.43 -13.07
C PHE A 130 -2.47 -14.90 -13.35
N GLU A 131 -1.98 -15.39 -14.48
CA GLU A 131 -2.05 -16.81 -14.82
C GLU A 131 -0.70 -17.45 -14.45
N THR A 132 -0.73 -18.39 -13.51
CA THR A 132 0.46 -19.17 -13.14
C THR A 132 0.35 -20.59 -13.69
N GLY A 133 1.42 -21.06 -14.34
CA GLY A 133 1.65 -22.45 -14.73
C GLY A 133 2.94 -22.98 -14.12
N GLU A 134 3.21 -24.29 -14.25
CA GLU A 134 4.39 -24.93 -13.63
C GLU A 134 5.73 -24.24 -13.97
N ASP A 135 5.83 -23.58 -15.13
CA ASP A 135 7.06 -22.95 -15.64
C ASP A 135 6.89 -21.50 -16.15
N PHE A 136 5.72 -20.87 -15.93
CA PHE A 136 5.48 -19.49 -16.40
C PHE A 136 4.47 -18.73 -15.54
N ALA A 137 4.64 -17.41 -15.49
CA ALA A 137 3.63 -16.48 -15.02
C ALA A 137 3.29 -15.53 -16.18
N PHE A 138 2.04 -15.55 -16.64
CA PHE A 138 1.52 -14.56 -17.58
C PHE A 138 0.69 -13.53 -16.84
N MET A 139 0.81 -12.29 -17.28
CA MET A 139 0.06 -11.16 -16.74
C MET A 139 -0.75 -10.55 -17.87
N HIS A 140 -2.07 -10.68 -17.80
CA HIS A 140 -2.98 -10.05 -18.75
C HIS A 140 -3.43 -8.71 -18.20
N ARG A 141 -3.10 -7.63 -18.91
CA ARG A 141 -3.54 -6.27 -18.56
C ARG A 141 -4.63 -5.78 -19.50
N ARG A 142 -5.67 -5.18 -18.92
CA ARG A 142 -6.78 -4.52 -19.63
C ARG A 142 -7.12 -3.22 -18.95
N TYR A 143 -7.73 -2.32 -19.69
CA TYR A 143 -8.11 -1.00 -19.23
C TYR A 143 -9.63 -0.84 -19.26
N ALA A 144 -10.22 -0.12 -18.31
CA ALA A 144 -11.63 0.23 -18.36
C ALA A 144 -11.91 1.61 -17.78
N LYS A 145 -12.99 2.21 -18.27
CA LYS A 145 -13.71 3.28 -17.58
C LYS A 145 -14.68 2.67 -16.56
N CYS A 146 -14.81 3.28 -15.39
CA CYS A 146 -15.48 2.73 -14.23
C CYS A 146 -16.12 3.81 -13.34
N GLU A 147 -16.85 4.77 -13.94
CA GLU A 147 -17.51 5.88 -13.22
C GLU A 147 -18.40 5.40 -12.06
N ASP A 148 -19.28 4.43 -12.33
CA ASP A 148 -20.20 3.89 -11.31
C ASP A 148 -19.46 3.23 -10.14
N LEU A 149 -18.33 2.58 -10.42
CA LEU A 149 -17.47 1.97 -9.40
C LEU A 149 -16.82 3.03 -8.51
N VAL A 150 -16.33 4.13 -9.09
CA VAL A 150 -15.75 5.25 -8.34
C VAL A 150 -16.82 5.94 -7.48
N VAL A 151 -18.01 6.20 -8.03
CA VAL A 151 -19.13 6.78 -7.29
C VAL A 151 -19.52 5.92 -6.09
N TYR A 152 -19.45 4.59 -6.23
CA TYR A 152 -19.75 3.66 -5.16
C TYR A 152 -18.65 3.57 -4.10
N LEU A 153 -17.38 3.48 -4.51
CA LEU A 153 -16.25 3.25 -3.61
C LEU A 153 -15.77 4.51 -2.88
N GLN A 154 -15.75 5.66 -3.54
CA GLN A 154 -15.15 6.87 -2.96
C GLN A 154 -15.76 7.25 -1.60
N PRO A 155 -17.10 7.24 -1.41
CA PRO A 155 -17.69 7.54 -0.10
C PRO A 155 -17.32 6.53 0.98
N MET A 156 -17.15 5.26 0.60
CA MET A 156 -16.74 4.18 1.50
C MET A 156 -15.31 4.40 1.98
N LEU A 157 -14.39 4.72 1.06
CA LEU A 157 -12.99 4.98 1.39
C LEU A 157 -12.81 6.25 2.22
N ASP A 158 -13.51 7.33 1.86
CA ASP A 158 -13.51 8.58 2.61
C ASP A 158 -14.05 8.37 4.04
N THR A 159 -15.18 7.68 4.18
CA THR A 159 -15.81 7.49 5.50
C THR A 159 -15.06 6.51 6.39
N LEU A 160 -14.60 5.38 5.85
CA LEU A 160 -14.02 4.30 6.65
C LEU A 160 -12.53 4.50 6.93
N LEU A 161 -11.82 5.18 6.02
CA LEU A 161 -10.36 5.20 5.98
C LEU A 161 -9.80 6.62 5.82
N GLN A 162 -10.66 7.63 5.64
CA GLN A 162 -10.25 9.01 5.34
C GLN A 162 -9.36 9.11 4.09
N TYR A 163 -9.50 8.15 3.18
CA TYR A 163 -8.82 8.14 1.89
C TYR A 163 -9.50 9.13 0.96
N ALA A 164 -8.94 10.33 0.89
CA ALA A 164 -9.49 11.44 0.12
C ALA A 164 -8.50 11.88 -0.96
N SER A 165 -9.02 12.52 -2.01
CA SER A 165 -8.15 13.15 -3.01
C SER A 165 -7.26 14.18 -2.32
N PHE A 166 -5.95 14.02 -2.46
CA PHE A 166 -4.97 14.94 -1.93
C PHE A 166 -4.43 15.86 -3.02
N ASP A 167 -4.46 17.16 -2.77
CA ASP A 167 -3.80 18.17 -3.61
C ASP A 167 -2.54 18.64 -2.90
N VAL A 168 -1.37 18.27 -3.43
CA VAL A 168 -0.07 18.68 -2.87
C VAL A 168 0.05 20.20 -2.76
N SER A 169 -0.58 20.97 -3.67
CA SER A 169 -0.52 22.43 -3.65
C SER A 169 -1.26 23.05 -2.46
N SER A 170 -2.03 22.25 -1.71
CA SER A 170 -2.67 22.66 -0.46
C SER A 170 -1.69 22.74 0.73
N LEU A 171 -0.50 22.14 0.62
CA LEU A 171 0.55 22.20 1.64
C LEU A 171 1.15 23.61 1.69
N THR A 172 0.45 24.55 2.30
CA THR A 172 0.83 25.96 2.39
C THR A 172 0.58 26.55 3.77
N GLY A 173 1.28 27.64 4.10
CA GLY A 173 1.16 28.31 5.39
C GLY A 173 1.62 27.44 6.56
N LEU A 174 2.71 26.67 6.38
CA LEU A 174 3.22 25.76 7.40
C LEU A 174 3.68 26.51 8.67
N THR A 175 3.32 25.98 9.83
CA THR A 175 3.72 26.50 11.15
C THR A 175 4.55 25.50 11.96
N ALA A 176 4.48 24.23 11.62
CA ALA A 176 5.35 23.19 12.16
C ALA A 176 5.51 22.05 11.16
N ALA A 177 6.65 21.39 11.20
CA ALA A 177 6.92 20.13 10.53
C ALA A 177 7.56 19.19 11.54
N THR A 178 7.00 17.98 11.69
CA THR A 178 7.49 16.97 12.63
C THR A 178 7.82 15.69 11.90
N VAL A 179 9.07 15.23 11.99
CA VAL A 179 9.46 13.91 11.53
C VAL A 179 9.35 12.93 12.69
N THR A 180 8.72 11.78 12.46
CA THR A 180 8.63 10.65 13.39
C THR A 180 9.24 9.43 12.73
N MET A 181 10.24 8.83 13.36
CA MET A 181 10.91 7.60 12.91
C MET A 181 10.16 6.36 13.41
N ALA A 182 10.29 5.23 12.72
CA ALA A 182 9.69 3.95 13.13
C ALA A 182 10.08 3.48 14.55
N ASP A 183 11.23 3.94 15.07
CA ASP A 183 11.67 3.68 16.45
C ASP A 183 11.05 4.63 17.51
N GLY A 184 10.16 5.53 17.08
CA GLY A 184 9.45 6.49 17.91
C GLY A 184 10.21 7.79 18.19
N ARG A 185 11.43 7.97 17.66
CA ARG A 185 12.13 9.26 17.74
C ARG A 185 11.39 10.31 16.93
N THR A 186 11.30 11.52 17.49
CA THR A 186 10.64 12.65 16.85
C THR A 186 11.51 13.89 16.86
N GLU A 187 11.40 14.69 15.81
CA GLU A 187 11.97 16.03 15.75
C GLU A 187 10.99 16.99 15.09
N THR A 188 10.78 18.15 15.73
CA THR A 188 9.88 19.20 15.24
C THR A 188 10.67 20.45 14.93
N VAL A 189 10.46 21.00 13.73
CA VAL A 189 10.96 22.31 13.33
C VAL A 189 9.81 23.32 13.23
N THR A 190 10.07 24.53 13.74
CA THR A 190 9.15 25.68 13.67
C THR A 190 9.84 26.94 13.12
N ASP A 191 11.08 26.81 12.64
CA ASP A 191 11.81 27.93 12.03
C ASP A 191 11.15 28.31 10.70
N ALA A 192 10.79 29.58 10.55
CA ALA A 192 10.01 30.04 9.40
C ALA A 192 10.76 29.91 8.06
N ALA A 193 12.10 30.04 8.06
CA ALA A 193 12.88 29.89 6.83
C ALA A 193 12.97 28.43 6.41
N VAL A 194 13.16 27.52 7.37
CA VAL A 194 13.14 26.07 7.12
C VAL A 194 11.75 25.62 6.66
N LEU A 195 10.69 26.08 7.31
CA LEU A 195 9.31 25.73 6.94
C LEU A 195 8.95 26.24 5.53
N ALA A 196 9.37 27.44 5.15
CA ALA A 196 9.17 27.95 3.80
C ALA A 196 9.87 27.08 2.75
N GLN A 197 11.02 26.51 3.09
CA GLN A 197 11.76 25.62 2.20
C GLN A 197 11.06 24.26 2.05
N ILE A 198 10.61 23.66 3.15
CA ILE A 198 9.79 22.44 3.15
C ILE A 198 8.51 22.67 2.35
N GLU A 199 7.82 23.78 2.59
CA GLU A 199 6.60 24.16 1.87
C GLU A 199 6.84 24.21 0.35
N GLN A 200 7.94 24.85 -0.09
CA GLN A 200 8.30 24.92 -1.51
C GLN A 200 8.51 23.53 -2.14
N TRP A 201 9.20 22.62 -1.44
CA TRP A 201 9.49 21.28 -1.97
C TRP A 201 8.23 20.41 -2.05
N PHE A 202 7.46 20.36 -0.96
CA PHE A 202 6.33 19.44 -0.85
C PHE A 202 5.09 19.93 -1.60
N SER A 203 4.82 21.25 -1.64
CA SER A 203 3.73 21.80 -2.45
C SER A 203 3.99 21.76 -3.96
N GLY A 204 5.27 21.72 -4.35
CA GLY A 204 5.73 21.56 -5.72
C GLY A 204 6.04 20.12 -6.12
N ALA A 205 5.72 19.14 -5.26
CA ALA A 205 6.00 17.75 -5.53
C ALA A 205 5.22 17.23 -6.75
N VAL A 206 5.84 16.35 -7.52
CA VAL A 206 5.27 15.85 -8.76
C VAL A 206 4.87 14.40 -8.56
N TYR A 207 3.68 14.03 -9.05
CA TYR A 207 3.25 12.63 -9.04
C TYR A 207 4.32 11.74 -9.66
N MET A 208 4.58 10.62 -9.01
CA MET A 208 5.44 9.56 -9.53
C MET A 208 4.74 8.22 -9.37
N ARG A 209 5.14 7.27 -10.22
CA ARG A 209 4.71 5.89 -10.08
C ARG A 209 5.31 5.30 -8.79
N ALA A 210 4.56 4.44 -8.12
CA ALA A 210 5.03 3.75 -6.92
C ALA A 210 6.39 3.07 -7.16
N PRO A 211 7.39 3.31 -6.30
CA PRO A 211 8.69 2.67 -6.39
C PRO A 211 8.58 1.18 -6.05
N SER A 212 9.57 0.39 -6.47
CA SER A 212 9.67 -1.03 -6.09
C SER A 212 10.36 -1.22 -4.73
N CYS A 213 10.95 -0.17 -4.18
CA CYS A 213 11.68 -0.21 -2.92
C CYS A 213 10.73 0.10 -1.77
N PRO A 214 10.87 -0.62 -0.65
CA PRO A 214 9.95 -0.40 0.44
C PRO A 214 10.14 0.98 1.11
N ASN A 215 9.07 1.62 1.54
CA ASN A 215 9.06 2.92 2.24
C ASN A 215 8.22 2.88 3.54
N GLY A 216 8.28 3.95 4.34
CA GLY A 216 7.48 4.07 5.58
C GLY A 216 8.27 3.86 6.88
N ASP A 217 9.59 4.03 6.85
CA ASP A 217 10.44 4.09 8.04
C ASP A 217 10.45 5.49 8.71
N GLY A 218 9.83 6.48 8.07
CA GLY A 218 9.52 7.78 8.64
C GLY A 218 8.16 8.34 8.25
N MET A 219 7.62 9.20 9.10
CA MET A 219 6.40 9.96 8.90
C MET A 219 6.70 11.44 9.07
N LEU A 220 6.35 12.26 8.09
CA LEU A 220 6.35 13.71 8.20
C LEU A 220 4.94 14.21 8.45
N THR A 221 4.72 14.80 9.62
CA THR A 221 3.50 15.51 9.96
C THR A 221 3.69 17.00 9.73
N LEU A 222 2.98 17.56 8.76
CA LEU A 222 2.97 19.00 8.47
C LEU A 222 1.74 19.65 9.11
N THR A 223 1.92 20.78 9.80
CA THR A 223 0.82 21.54 10.42
C THR A 223 0.77 22.94 9.82
N ASN A 224 -0.40 23.35 9.30
CA ASN A 224 -0.59 24.69 8.75
C ASN A 224 -1.08 25.70 9.81
N GLY A 225 -1.15 26.99 9.45
CA GLY A 225 -1.60 28.06 10.34
C GLY A 225 -3.07 27.98 10.77
N GLU A 226 -3.87 27.16 10.10
CA GLU A 226 -5.27 26.87 10.46
C GLU A 226 -5.38 25.69 11.45
N GLY A 227 -4.26 25.01 11.73
CA GLY A 227 -4.19 23.84 12.59
C GLY A 227 -4.53 22.51 11.90
N ALA A 228 -4.67 22.51 10.57
CA ALA A 228 -4.80 21.27 9.81
C ALA A 228 -3.47 20.52 9.77
N THR A 229 -3.53 19.20 9.86
CA THR A 229 -2.37 18.30 9.86
C THR A 229 -2.39 17.38 8.66
N PHE A 230 -1.23 17.18 8.04
CA PHE A 230 -1.03 16.27 6.91
C PHE A 230 0.04 15.26 7.29
N GLU A 231 -0.27 13.97 7.19
CA GLU A 231 0.65 12.87 7.49
C GLU A 231 1.17 12.28 6.18
N LEU A 232 2.48 12.36 5.97
CA LEU A 232 3.16 11.94 4.75
C LEU A 232 4.16 10.84 5.11
N MET A 233 4.00 9.63 4.56
CA MET A 233 5.01 8.59 4.73
C MET A 233 6.24 8.94 3.89
N LEU A 234 7.41 8.91 4.50
CA LEU A 234 8.68 9.21 3.85
C LEU A 234 9.52 7.95 3.70
N ALA A 235 10.33 7.94 2.66
CA ALA A 235 11.57 7.18 2.67
C ALA A 235 12.61 7.96 3.51
N MET A 236 13.17 7.34 4.55
CA MET A 236 14.21 7.95 5.37
C MET A 236 15.63 7.59 4.90
N ASP A 237 15.78 7.46 3.59
CA ASP A 237 17.02 7.22 2.89
C ASP A 237 17.28 8.33 1.86
N GLU A 238 18.06 8.03 0.83
CA GLU A 238 18.42 8.94 -0.25
C GLU A 238 17.26 9.27 -1.23
N CYS A 239 16.11 8.60 -1.11
CA CYS A 239 15.00 8.79 -2.03
C CYS A 239 14.09 9.97 -1.62
N PRO A 240 13.97 11.03 -2.44
CA PRO A 240 13.18 12.22 -2.11
C PRO A 240 11.72 12.06 -2.55
N TYR A 241 11.04 11.02 -2.07
CA TYR A 241 9.61 10.84 -2.28
C TYR A 241 8.84 10.66 -0.98
N PHE A 242 7.59 11.07 -1.01
CA PHE A 242 6.62 10.74 0.03
C PHE A 242 5.42 10.03 -0.57
N SER A 243 4.67 9.33 0.26
CA SER A 243 3.36 8.82 -0.10
C SER A 243 2.29 9.26 0.89
N ILE A 244 1.12 9.56 0.36
CA ILE A 244 -0.11 9.79 1.11
C ILE A 244 -1.21 9.04 0.38
N ASP A 245 -1.98 8.27 1.14
CA ASP A 245 -3.05 7.40 0.66
C ASP A 245 -2.65 6.52 -0.54
N GLY A 246 -1.44 5.94 -0.49
CA GLY A 246 -0.92 5.08 -1.55
C GLY A 246 -0.55 5.79 -2.85
N ILE A 247 -0.61 7.13 -2.89
CA ILE A 247 -0.16 7.95 -4.01
C ILE A 247 1.22 8.52 -3.69
N TYR A 248 2.14 8.41 -4.65
CA TYR A 248 3.55 8.76 -4.47
C TYR A 248 3.90 10.06 -5.18
N TYR A 249 4.72 10.88 -4.54
CA TYR A 249 5.15 12.17 -5.04
C TYR A 249 6.65 12.37 -4.83
N ASP A 250 7.34 12.78 -5.90
CA ASP A 250 8.74 13.21 -5.87
C ASP A 250 8.80 14.70 -5.48
N TYR A 251 9.38 14.98 -4.32
CA TYR A 251 9.56 16.34 -3.79
C TYR A 251 10.95 16.92 -4.09
N THR A 252 11.73 16.29 -4.97
CA THR A 252 13.02 16.82 -5.44
C THR A 252 12.85 18.29 -5.89
N PRO A 253 13.68 19.21 -5.38
CA PRO A 253 13.64 20.60 -5.80
C PRO A 253 13.74 20.72 -7.32
N ALA A 254 12.90 21.56 -7.93
CA ALA A 254 12.79 21.66 -9.38
C ALA A 254 14.12 22.09 -10.06
N GLU A 255 14.96 22.81 -9.34
CA GLU A 255 16.31 23.21 -9.76
C GLU A 255 17.23 22.00 -9.88
N ILE A 256 17.15 21.06 -8.93
CA ILE A 256 17.94 19.82 -8.92
C ILE A 256 17.44 18.88 -10.02
N ARG A 257 16.12 18.72 -10.15
CA ARG A 257 15.49 17.82 -11.14
C ARG A 257 15.89 18.12 -12.60
N LYS A 258 16.14 19.39 -12.94
CA LYS A 258 16.52 19.83 -14.30
C LYS A 258 17.94 19.45 -14.70
N GLU A 259 18.81 19.20 -13.74
CA GLU A 259 20.23 18.92 -13.97
C GLU A 259 20.53 17.41 -14.02
N GLN A 260 19.52 16.56 -13.83
CA GLN A 260 19.67 15.12 -13.69
C GLN A 260 19.62 14.35 -15.01
N ASN A 261 20.45 13.31 -15.10
CA ASN A 261 20.35 12.25 -16.11
C ASN A 261 19.54 11.06 -15.57
N PRO A 262 18.95 10.24 -16.45
CA PRO A 262 18.36 8.96 -16.04
C PRO A 262 19.40 8.10 -15.32
N GLY A 263 19.14 7.75 -14.06
CA GLY A 263 20.00 6.90 -13.23
C GLY A 263 20.87 7.63 -12.19
N ASP A 264 20.76 8.95 -12.07
CA ASP A 264 21.41 9.68 -10.98
C ASP A 264 20.71 9.34 -9.64
N VAL A 265 21.49 8.96 -8.63
CA VAL A 265 21.00 8.77 -7.26
C VAL A 265 20.72 10.15 -6.66
N TYR A 266 19.50 10.33 -6.18
CA TYR A 266 19.05 11.58 -5.56
C TYR A 266 19.75 11.76 -4.21
N PRO A 267 20.35 12.91 -3.88
CA PRO A 267 20.74 13.19 -2.52
C PRO A 267 19.56 13.82 -1.77
N ASN A 268 18.71 13.01 -1.11
CA ASN A 268 17.68 13.51 -0.18
C ASN A 268 18.28 14.17 1.08
N SER A 269 19.61 14.26 1.20
CA SER A 269 20.30 14.86 2.34
C SER A 269 19.84 16.30 2.67
N PHE A 270 19.40 17.07 1.66
CA PHE A 270 18.87 18.43 1.87
C PHE A 270 17.65 18.46 2.81
N PHE A 271 16.85 17.40 2.83
CA PHE A 271 15.71 17.28 3.73
C PHE A 271 16.18 17.07 5.17
N PHE A 272 17.19 16.23 5.37
CA PHE A 272 17.76 15.95 6.69
C PHE A 272 18.47 17.16 7.30
N ASP A 273 18.98 18.09 6.48
CA ASP A 273 19.51 19.37 6.98
C ASP A 273 18.45 20.21 7.72
N CYS A 274 17.15 19.95 7.47
CA CYS A 274 16.04 20.59 8.18
C CYS A 274 15.76 19.95 9.55
N PHE A 275 16.27 18.73 9.78
CA PHE A 275 16.04 17.90 10.97
C PHE A 275 17.38 17.33 11.49
N PRO A 276 18.27 18.18 12.06
CA PRO A 276 19.63 17.78 12.44
C PRO A 276 19.71 16.71 13.53
N GLY A 277 18.64 16.43 14.26
CA GLY A 277 18.51 15.32 15.20
C GLY A 277 18.19 13.97 14.54
N ILE A 278 17.83 13.96 13.25
CA ILE A 278 17.60 12.75 12.46
C ILE A 278 18.84 12.45 11.62
N GLU A 279 19.41 11.25 11.83
CA GLU A 279 20.60 10.80 11.12
C GLU A 279 20.22 10.33 9.70
N PHE A 280 20.74 11.02 8.68
CA PHE A 280 20.69 10.55 7.30
C PHE A 280 21.55 9.29 7.13
N LYS A 281 20.93 8.19 6.66
CA LYS A 281 21.63 6.95 6.35
C LYS A 281 21.41 6.61 4.87
N PRO A 282 22.38 6.90 3.99
CA PRO A 282 22.27 6.46 2.61
C PRO A 282 22.25 4.92 2.59
N ILE A 283 21.31 4.36 1.83
CA ILE A 283 21.28 2.92 1.58
C ILE A 283 22.24 2.67 0.43
N ASP A 284 23.24 1.83 0.65
CA ASP A 284 24.07 1.36 -0.45
C ASP A 284 23.26 0.36 -1.29
N LEU A 285 22.60 0.86 -2.35
CA LEU A 285 21.86 0.05 -3.31
C LEU A 285 22.80 -0.80 -4.21
N HIS A 286 24.12 -0.67 -4.04
CA HIS A 286 25.15 -1.40 -4.78
C HIS A 286 26.26 -1.97 -3.87
N PRO A 287 25.98 -3.01 -3.06
CA PRO A 287 27.03 -3.77 -2.37
C PRO A 287 28.01 -4.49 -3.33
#